data_AF-A0A7W1W9E0-F1
#
_entry.id   AF-A0A7W1W9E0-F1
#
_cell.length_a   1.000
_cell.length_b   1.000
_cell.length_c   1.000
_cell.angle_alpha   90.00
_cell.angle_beta   90.00
_cell.angle_gamma   90.00
#
_symmetry.space_group_name_H-M   'P 1'
#
loop_
_entity.id
_entity.type
_entity.pdbx_description
1 polymer ?
#
loop_
_entity_poly.entity_id
_entity_poly.type
_entity_poly.pdbx_seq_one_letter_code
_entity_poly.pdbx_strand_id
1 'polypeptide(L)'
;MSDNAKSNKNDAVEEADKANLNDRRTFLKWGGAGIAALAIGGTSQTTVFGQGQLTINLGTGDIGIMNFAFLLEQLEADFYTRVVANNFYAGATAEERQILTDLRDHEIIHREFFKAFLGANGIPQLPAFDFSLVNFNSRDSVLTNSQNLEDTGVSAYNGAGQAIVSPEILALAGKIVSVEGRHAAAIRDLRIPRNGFFAPHP
;
A
#
# COMPACT_ATOMS: atom_id res chain seq x y z
N MET A 1 -11.56 9.07 -40.91
CA MET A 1 -10.60 8.78 -39.82
C MET A 1 -11.18 9.32 -38.51
N SER A 2 -11.92 8.53 -37.73
CA SER A 2 -12.42 8.99 -36.42
C SER A 2 -12.72 7.89 -35.38
N ASP A 3 -12.31 6.63 -35.56
CA ASP A 3 -12.75 5.55 -34.65
C ASP A 3 -11.66 4.97 -33.74
N ASN A 4 -10.41 5.45 -33.81
CA ASN A 4 -9.30 4.85 -33.06
C ASN A 4 -9.05 5.44 -31.66
N ALA A 5 -9.80 6.48 -31.24
CA ALA A 5 -9.60 7.15 -29.95
C ALA A 5 -10.51 6.62 -28.81
N LYS A 6 -11.61 5.92 -29.15
CA LYS A 6 -12.58 5.40 -28.15
C LYS A 6 -12.24 4.00 -27.63
N SER A 7 -11.62 3.14 -28.45
CA SER A 7 -11.16 1.80 -28.01
C SER A 7 -10.11 1.90 -26.90
N ASN A 8 -9.05 2.68 -27.15
CA ASN A 8 -7.90 2.78 -26.27
C ASN A 8 -8.23 3.28 -24.84
N LYS A 9 -9.30 4.08 -24.70
CA LYS A 9 -9.73 4.58 -23.39
C LYS A 9 -10.48 3.51 -22.58
N ASN A 10 -11.23 2.63 -23.24
CA ASN A 10 -11.92 1.53 -22.57
C ASN A 10 -10.92 0.42 -22.19
N ASP A 11 -9.95 0.16 -23.05
CA ASP A 11 -8.89 -0.81 -22.81
C ASP A 11 -8.02 -0.39 -21.61
N ALA A 12 -7.66 0.89 -21.52
CA ALA A 12 -6.88 1.45 -20.40
C ALA A 12 -7.63 1.45 -19.06
N VAL A 13 -8.95 1.67 -19.07
CA VAL A 13 -9.79 1.60 -17.85
C VAL A 13 -9.94 0.16 -17.39
N GLU A 14 -10.13 -0.78 -18.32
CA GLU A 14 -10.23 -2.21 -18.00
C GLU A 14 -8.91 -2.77 -17.46
N GLU A 15 -7.76 -2.30 -17.99
CA GLU A 15 -6.44 -2.69 -17.50
C GLU A 15 -6.14 -2.10 -16.11
N ALA A 16 -6.54 -0.84 -15.85
CA ALA A 16 -6.44 -0.21 -14.53
C ALA A 16 -7.33 -0.92 -13.49
N ASP A 17 -8.56 -1.30 -13.87
CA ASP A 17 -9.46 -2.06 -13.01
C ASP A 17 -8.90 -3.46 -12.69
N LYS A 18 -8.32 -4.15 -13.69
CA LYS A 18 -7.66 -5.45 -13.49
C LYS A 18 -6.44 -5.35 -12.57
N ALA A 19 -5.64 -4.30 -12.72
CA ALA A 19 -4.50 -4.03 -11.83
C ALA A 19 -4.99 -3.83 -10.39
N ASN A 20 -5.97 -2.95 -10.18
CA ASN A 20 -6.53 -2.67 -8.86
C ASN A 20 -7.14 -3.92 -8.19
N LEU A 21 -7.79 -4.80 -8.97
CA LEU A 21 -8.31 -6.08 -8.47
C LEU A 21 -7.21 -7.06 -8.08
N ASN A 22 -6.07 -7.07 -8.78
CA ASN A 22 -4.93 -7.92 -8.45
C ASN A 22 -4.21 -7.43 -7.18
N ASP A 23 -4.09 -6.12 -6.99
CA ASP A 23 -3.51 -5.51 -5.80
C ASP A 23 -4.32 -5.88 -4.56
N ARG A 24 -5.65 -5.69 -4.62
CA ARG A 24 -6.59 -6.09 -3.57
C ARG A 24 -6.50 -7.58 -3.23
N ARG A 25 -6.42 -8.45 -4.25
CA ARG A 25 -6.31 -9.91 -4.05
C ARG A 25 -4.98 -10.32 -3.43
N THR A 26 -3.91 -9.59 -3.69
CA THR A 26 -2.58 -9.84 -3.12
C THR A 26 -2.55 -9.40 -1.66
N PHE A 27 -3.07 -8.22 -1.38
CA PHE A 27 -3.26 -7.70 -0.02
C PHE A 27 -4.09 -8.63 0.88
N LEU A 28 -5.19 -9.17 0.35
CA LEU A 28 -6.02 -10.16 1.04
C LEU A 28 -5.26 -11.42 1.48
N LYS A 29 -4.19 -11.78 0.77
CA LYS A 29 -3.37 -12.96 1.09
C LYS A 29 -2.37 -12.68 2.20
N TRP A 30 -1.78 -11.48 2.27
CA TRP A 30 -0.83 -11.11 3.33
C TRP A 30 -1.48 -10.89 4.69
N GLY A 31 -2.76 -10.51 4.71
CA GLY A 31 -3.56 -10.45 5.93
C GLY A 31 -3.92 -11.83 6.50
N GLY A 32 -3.68 -12.94 5.81
CA GLY A 32 -3.91 -14.30 6.32
C GLY A 32 -5.37 -14.76 6.43
N ALA A 33 -6.37 -13.91 6.25
CA ALA A 33 -7.73 -14.21 5.74
C ALA A 33 -8.67 -13.00 5.93
N GLY A 34 -8.96 -12.24 4.87
CA GLY A 34 -10.17 -11.41 4.82
C GLY A 34 -10.04 -9.98 5.34
N ILE A 35 -9.29 -9.14 4.62
CA ILE A 35 -9.49 -7.69 4.68
C ILE A 35 -10.75 -7.35 3.89
N ALA A 36 -11.90 -7.37 4.57
CA ALA A 36 -13.18 -7.01 3.98
C ALA A 36 -13.02 -5.65 3.28
N ALA A 37 -13.27 -5.64 1.97
CA ALA A 37 -13.23 -4.42 1.17
C ALA A 37 -14.06 -3.35 1.87
N LEU A 38 -13.48 -2.16 2.05
CA LEU A 38 -14.14 -0.97 2.56
C LEU A 38 -15.40 -0.67 1.73
N ALA A 39 -16.55 -1.23 2.13
CA ALA A 39 -17.84 -0.79 1.64
C ALA A 39 -18.19 0.44 2.47
N ILE A 40 -18.01 1.62 1.88
CA ILE A 40 -18.32 2.92 2.49
C ILE A 40 -19.80 2.89 2.91
N GLY A 41 -20.02 2.71 4.21
CA GLY A 41 -21.35 2.42 4.75
C GLY A 41 -21.35 2.29 6.26
N GLY A 42 -20.89 3.33 6.97
CA GLY A 42 -21.21 3.70 8.37
C GLY A 42 -21.19 2.65 9.50
N THR A 43 -20.85 1.39 9.22
CA THR A 43 -20.93 0.25 10.14
C THR A 43 -19.53 -0.14 10.58
N SER A 44 -19.40 -0.62 11.82
CA SER A 44 -18.12 -1.04 12.38
C SER A 44 -17.50 -2.13 11.52
N GLN A 45 -16.34 -1.87 10.96
CA GLN A 45 -15.69 -2.81 10.06
C GLN A 45 -14.82 -3.76 10.86
N THR A 46 -15.09 -5.05 10.66
CA THR A 46 -14.35 -6.13 11.29
C THR A 46 -13.42 -6.75 10.26
N THR A 47 -12.13 -6.73 10.53
CA THR A 47 -11.12 -7.37 9.68
C THR A 47 -10.56 -8.59 10.38
N VAL A 48 -10.41 -9.68 9.64
CA VAL A 48 -9.84 -10.93 10.15
C VAL A 48 -8.38 -11.04 9.69
N PHE A 49 -7.49 -11.39 10.62
CA PHE A 49 -6.06 -11.61 10.37
C PHE A 49 -5.65 -13.02 10.76
N GLY A 50 -4.78 -13.62 9.94
CA GLY A 50 -4.10 -14.88 10.19
C GLY A 50 -5.04 -16.07 10.44
N GLN A 51 -5.38 -16.85 9.42
CA GLN A 51 -6.21 -18.08 9.52
C GLN A 51 -7.39 -18.01 10.51
N GLY A 52 -8.06 -16.85 10.64
CA GLY A 52 -9.21 -16.67 11.53
C GLY A 52 -8.89 -16.44 13.02
N GLN A 53 -7.64 -16.16 13.38
CA GLN A 53 -7.22 -16.12 14.79
C GLN A 53 -7.29 -14.73 15.42
N LEU A 54 -7.33 -13.65 14.61
CA LEU A 54 -7.41 -12.28 15.10
C LEU A 54 -8.53 -11.50 14.40
N THR A 55 -9.37 -10.84 15.19
CA THR A 55 -10.49 -10.03 14.73
C THR A 55 -10.26 -8.59 15.20
N ILE A 56 -10.09 -7.66 14.27
CA ILE A 56 -9.88 -6.23 14.57
C ILE A 56 -11.12 -5.45 14.20
N ASN A 57 -11.60 -4.64 15.14
CA ASN A 57 -12.59 -3.61 14.86
C ASN A 57 -11.89 -2.31 14.49
N LEU A 58 -12.09 -1.84 13.26
CA LEU A 58 -11.51 -0.59 12.77
C LEU A 58 -12.27 0.65 13.29
N GLY A 59 -13.52 0.48 13.72
CA GLY A 59 -14.43 1.57 14.06
C GLY A 59 -15.23 2.06 12.86
N THR A 60 -15.69 3.30 12.92
CA THR A 60 -16.56 3.94 11.92
C THR A 60 -16.12 5.37 11.60
N GLY A 61 -16.65 5.92 10.50
CA GLY A 61 -16.35 7.28 10.05
C GLY A 61 -14.85 7.49 9.82
N ASP A 62 -14.38 8.72 10.05
CA ASP A 62 -12.99 9.11 9.84
C ASP A 62 -12.01 8.26 10.68
N ILE A 63 -12.38 7.89 11.92
CA ILE A 63 -11.56 7.02 12.77
C ILE A 63 -11.43 5.62 12.15
N GLY A 64 -12.52 5.08 11.60
CA GLY A 64 -12.50 3.82 10.85
C GLY A 64 -11.54 3.86 9.68
N ILE A 65 -11.58 4.96 8.91
CA ILE A 65 -10.69 5.18 7.77
C ILE A 65 -9.23 5.29 8.23
N MET A 66 -8.95 6.02 9.30
CA MET A 66 -7.59 6.19 9.83
C MET A 66 -7.04 4.91 10.49
N ASN A 67 -7.88 4.07 11.09
CA ASN A 67 -7.48 2.75 11.58
C ASN A 67 -7.18 1.77 10.43
N PHE A 68 -7.91 1.87 9.32
CA PHE A 68 -7.56 1.12 8.11
C PHE A 68 -6.22 1.59 7.53
N ALA A 69 -5.98 2.90 7.48
CA ALA A 69 -4.68 3.44 7.08
C ALA A 69 -3.56 2.94 8.01
N PHE A 70 -3.75 3.05 9.33
CA PHE A 70 -2.79 2.56 10.32
C PHE A 70 -2.47 1.06 10.16
N LEU A 71 -3.45 0.25 9.78
CA LEU A 71 -3.23 -1.15 9.46
C LEU A 71 -2.30 -1.35 8.25
N LEU A 72 -2.46 -0.54 7.19
CA LEU A 72 -1.58 -0.57 6.02
C LEU A 72 -0.15 -0.22 6.41
N GLU A 73 0.03 0.88 7.15
CA GLU A 73 1.37 1.30 7.59
C GLU A 73 2.05 0.24 8.48
N GLN A 74 1.28 -0.49 9.28
CA GLN A 74 1.81 -1.63 10.05
C GLN A 74 2.30 -2.76 9.14
N LEU A 75 1.55 -3.08 8.09
CA LEU A 75 1.90 -4.11 7.11
C LEU A 75 3.16 -3.75 6.35
N GLU A 76 3.25 -2.52 5.85
CA GLU A 76 4.36 -2.03 5.04
C GLU A 76 5.63 -1.89 5.89
N ALA A 77 5.50 -1.38 7.11
CA ALA A 77 6.61 -1.33 8.05
C ALA A 77 7.17 -2.73 8.39
N ASP A 78 6.33 -3.74 8.57
CA ASP A 78 6.78 -5.14 8.78
C ASP A 78 7.47 -5.68 7.52
N PHE A 79 6.88 -5.47 6.33
CA PHE A 79 7.46 -5.90 5.06
C PHE A 79 8.87 -5.35 4.84
N TYR A 80 9.05 -4.03 4.90
CA TYR A 80 10.35 -3.40 4.66
C TYR A 80 11.35 -3.68 5.78
N THR A 81 10.89 -3.84 7.03
CA THR A 81 11.75 -4.29 8.12
C THR A 81 12.33 -5.68 7.81
N ARG A 82 11.53 -6.60 7.26
CA ARG A 82 12.00 -7.93 6.85
C ARG A 82 12.95 -7.88 5.66
N VAL A 83 12.69 -7.02 4.66
CA VAL A 83 13.61 -6.79 3.53
C VAL A 83 14.99 -6.38 4.05
N VAL A 84 15.05 -5.40 4.95
CA VAL A 84 16.33 -4.92 5.48
C VAL A 84 16.96 -5.93 6.44
N ALA A 85 16.18 -6.58 7.31
CA ALA A 85 16.68 -7.60 8.24
C ALA A 85 17.25 -8.83 7.52
N ASN A 86 16.73 -9.18 6.34
CA ASN A 86 17.27 -10.25 5.49
C ASN A 86 18.56 -9.83 4.76
N ASN A 87 19.08 -8.61 5.00
CA ASN A 87 20.15 -8.01 4.20
C ASN A 87 19.80 -7.97 2.70
N PHE A 88 18.54 -7.63 2.41
CA PHE A 88 17.97 -7.52 1.07
C PHE A 88 18.00 -8.86 0.29
N TYR A 89 17.83 -8.79 -1.02
CA TYR A 89 18.02 -9.91 -1.94
C TYR A 89 19.44 -9.95 -2.49
N ALA A 90 19.84 -11.10 -3.03
CA ALA A 90 21.14 -11.26 -3.67
C ALA A 90 21.29 -10.29 -4.84
N GLY A 91 22.41 -9.55 -4.86
CA GLY A 91 22.71 -8.59 -5.92
C GLY A 91 22.02 -7.22 -5.79
N ALA A 92 21.33 -6.92 -4.68
CA ALA A 92 20.75 -5.60 -4.44
C ALA A 92 21.82 -4.49 -4.55
N THR A 93 21.58 -3.52 -5.43
CA THR A 93 22.49 -2.39 -5.68
C THR A 93 22.55 -1.44 -4.49
N ALA A 94 23.55 -0.55 -4.45
CA ALA A 94 23.62 0.47 -3.39
C ALA A 94 22.38 1.39 -3.38
N GLU A 95 21.89 1.75 -4.57
CA GLU A 95 20.68 2.56 -4.75
C GLU A 95 19.42 1.82 -4.24
N GLU A 96 19.25 0.55 -4.60
CA GLU A 96 18.11 -0.26 -4.12
C GLU A 96 18.12 -0.40 -2.61
N ARG A 97 19.31 -0.66 -2.03
CA ARG A 97 19.46 -0.76 -0.57
C ARG A 97 19.09 0.55 0.11
N GLN A 98 19.52 1.67 -0.43
CA GLN A 98 19.20 2.99 0.11
C GLN A 98 17.69 3.25 0.04
N ILE A 99 17.09 3.12 -1.16
CA ILE A 99 15.66 3.37 -1.35
C ILE A 99 14.81 2.47 -0.46
N LEU A 100 15.08 1.15 -0.43
CA LEU A 100 14.31 0.22 0.42
C LEU A 100 14.51 0.47 1.93
N THR A 101 15.65 1.04 2.33
CA THR A 101 15.87 1.49 3.71
C THR A 101 15.08 2.76 4.01
N ASP A 102 15.08 3.72 3.10
CA ASP A 102 14.31 4.96 3.24
C ASP A 102 12.81 4.68 3.29
N LEU A 103 12.30 3.74 2.48
CA LEU A 103 10.90 3.27 2.56
C LEU A 103 10.61 2.68 3.94
N ARG A 104 11.44 1.73 4.44
CA ARG A 104 11.30 1.19 5.80
C ARG A 104 11.15 2.30 6.84
N ASP A 105 12.01 3.31 6.78
CA ASP A 105 12.03 4.38 7.78
C ASP A 105 10.80 5.27 7.70
N HIS A 106 10.31 5.56 6.48
CA HIS A 106 9.05 6.27 6.29
C HIS A 106 7.85 5.48 6.81
N GLU A 107 7.74 4.17 6.53
CA GLU A 107 6.60 3.38 7.01
C GLU A 107 6.59 3.20 8.52
N ILE A 108 7.77 3.12 9.14
CA ILE A 108 7.88 3.16 10.60
C ILE A 108 7.38 4.51 11.13
N ILE A 109 7.76 5.62 10.49
CA ILE A 109 7.29 6.96 10.87
C ILE A 109 5.78 7.08 10.70
N HIS A 110 5.20 6.62 9.59
CA HIS A 110 3.77 6.63 9.36
C HIS A 110 3.03 5.78 10.41
N ARG A 111 3.51 4.56 10.68
CA ARG A 111 2.96 3.69 11.72
C ARG A 111 2.95 4.37 13.09
N GLU A 112 4.09 4.91 13.53
CA GLU A 112 4.16 5.57 14.85
C GLU A 112 3.34 6.86 14.88
N PHE A 113 3.26 7.58 13.76
CA PHE A 113 2.38 8.73 13.61
C PHE A 113 0.92 8.34 13.85
N PHE A 114 0.40 7.31 13.17
CA PHE A 114 -0.98 6.88 13.35
C PHE A 114 -1.26 6.35 14.74
N LYS A 115 -0.34 5.58 15.32
CA LYS A 115 -0.44 5.10 16.69
C LYS A 115 -0.60 6.27 17.67
N ALA A 116 0.18 7.34 17.50
CA ALA A 116 0.08 8.53 18.33
C ALA A 116 -1.21 9.33 18.04
N PHE A 117 -1.57 9.49 16.76
CA PHE A 117 -2.74 10.24 16.32
C PHE A 117 -4.05 9.61 16.79
N LEU A 118 -4.18 8.28 16.69
CA LEU A 118 -5.38 7.55 17.06
C LEU A 118 -5.49 7.33 18.58
N GLY A 119 -4.36 7.21 19.27
CA GLY A 119 -4.31 6.98 20.72
C GLY A 119 -5.16 5.79 21.13
N ALA A 120 -6.07 6.00 22.09
CA ALA A 120 -6.97 4.94 22.58
C ALA A 120 -7.98 4.43 21.53
N ASN A 121 -8.19 5.16 20.44
CA ASN A 121 -9.05 4.73 19.34
C ASN A 121 -8.30 3.89 18.30
N GLY A 122 -6.97 3.75 18.45
CA GLY A 122 -6.13 3.00 17.54
C GLY A 122 -6.30 1.49 17.70
N ILE A 123 -6.24 0.78 16.59
CA ILE A 123 -6.07 -0.68 16.60
C ILE A 123 -4.75 -1.08 17.28
N PRO A 124 -4.65 -2.28 17.87
CA PRO A 124 -3.38 -2.71 18.46
C PRO A 124 -2.30 -2.88 17.40
N GLN A 125 -1.04 -2.87 17.85
CA GLN A 125 0.07 -3.35 17.03
C GLN A 125 -0.15 -4.84 16.73
N LEU A 126 -0.14 -5.22 15.46
CA LEU A 126 -0.42 -6.59 15.08
C LEU A 126 0.79 -7.50 15.16
N PRO A 127 0.59 -8.76 15.61
CA PRO A 127 1.65 -9.76 15.61
C PRO A 127 1.89 -10.18 14.16
N ALA A 128 3.06 -9.79 13.62
CA ALA A 128 3.70 -10.24 12.38
C ALA A 128 2.77 -10.71 11.24
N PHE A 129 2.76 -9.98 10.12
CA PHE A 129 1.98 -10.34 8.95
C PHE A 129 2.52 -11.62 8.26
N ASP A 130 1.64 -12.30 7.52
CA ASP A 130 1.99 -13.52 6.78
C ASP A 130 2.56 -13.17 5.41
N PHE A 131 3.89 -13.21 5.31
CA PHE A 131 4.62 -13.06 4.06
C PHE A 131 5.11 -14.38 3.49
N SER A 132 4.44 -15.51 3.77
CA SER A 132 4.82 -16.84 3.24
C SER A 132 4.85 -16.92 1.71
N LEU A 133 4.12 -16.03 1.03
CA LEU A 133 4.12 -15.90 -0.43
C LEU A 133 5.20 -14.97 -0.99
N VAL A 134 5.96 -14.29 -0.13
CA VAL A 134 7.05 -13.38 -0.54
C VAL A 134 8.38 -14.14 -0.49
N ASN A 135 9.10 -14.14 -1.60
CA ASN A 135 10.48 -14.62 -1.62
C ASN A 135 11.44 -13.44 -1.42
N PHE A 136 11.84 -13.18 -0.18
CA PHE A 136 12.75 -12.08 0.17
C PHE A 136 14.16 -12.20 -0.43
N ASN A 137 14.53 -13.37 -0.96
CA ASN A 137 15.81 -13.56 -1.66
C ASN A 137 15.73 -13.22 -3.16
N SER A 138 14.55 -12.92 -3.70
CA SER A 138 14.34 -12.58 -5.11
C SER A 138 14.07 -11.09 -5.28
N ARG A 139 14.90 -10.42 -6.08
CA ARG A 139 14.71 -9.02 -6.48
C ARG A 139 13.31 -8.76 -7.02
N ASP A 140 12.89 -9.57 -7.98
CA ASP A 140 11.60 -9.42 -8.64
C ASP A 140 10.44 -9.60 -7.67
N SER A 141 10.53 -10.58 -6.76
CA SER A 141 9.52 -10.80 -5.73
C SER A 141 9.45 -9.62 -4.76
N VAL A 142 10.58 -9.14 -4.25
CA VAL A 142 10.60 -7.99 -3.32
C VAL A 142 10.05 -6.74 -4.01
N LEU A 143 10.54 -6.38 -5.19
CA LEU A 143 10.12 -5.14 -5.85
C LEU A 143 8.69 -5.19 -6.36
N THR A 144 8.21 -6.33 -6.88
CA THR A 144 6.81 -6.46 -7.30
C THR A 144 5.87 -6.36 -6.11
N ASN A 145 6.22 -6.97 -4.97
CA ASN A 145 5.41 -6.86 -3.76
C ASN A 145 5.49 -5.46 -3.14
N SER A 146 6.65 -4.80 -3.21
CA SER A 146 6.79 -3.37 -2.85
C SER A 146 5.80 -2.53 -3.68
N GLN A 147 5.80 -2.68 -5.01
CA GLN A 147 4.90 -1.92 -5.88
C GLN A 147 3.42 -2.12 -5.50
N ASN A 148 3.01 -3.36 -5.23
CA ASN A 148 1.63 -3.67 -4.89
C ASN A 148 1.22 -3.05 -3.54
N LEU A 149 2.13 -3.00 -2.56
CA LEU A 149 1.90 -2.31 -1.28
C LEU A 149 1.69 -0.82 -1.52
N GLU A 150 2.67 -0.15 -2.12
CA GLU A 150 2.61 1.31 -2.34
C GLU A 150 1.39 1.72 -3.18
N ASP A 151 1.07 0.98 -4.24
CA ASP A 151 -0.11 1.26 -5.06
C ASP A 151 -1.42 1.02 -4.29
N THR A 152 -1.43 0.06 -3.35
CA THR A 152 -2.55 -0.16 -2.42
C THR A 152 -2.69 0.99 -1.43
N GLY A 153 -1.59 1.46 -0.83
CA GLY A 153 -1.56 2.64 0.04
C GLY A 153 -2.15 3.87 -0.66
N VAL A 154 -1.62 4.19 -1.86
CA VAL A 154 -2.12 5.30 -2.69
C VAL A 154 -3.62 5.15 -3.00
N SER A 155 -4.05 3.96 -3.41
CA SER A 155 -5.45 3.69 -3.75
C SER A 155 -6.37 3.80 -2.54
N ALA A 156 -5.92 3.34 -1.37
CA ALA A 156 -6.68 3.39 -0.13
C ALA A 156 -6.96 4.84 0.30
N TYR A 157 -5.92 5.68 0.36
CA TYR A 157 -6.09 7.09 0.73
C TYR A 157 -6.96 7.85 -0.28
N ASN A 158 -6.70 7.69 -1.58
CA ASN A 158 -7.46 8.39 -2.61
C ASN A 158 -8.93 7.92 -2.68
N GLY A 159 -9.17 6.62 -2.51
CA GLY A 159 -10.52 6.05 -2.50
C GLY A 159 -11.30 6.45 -1.25
N ALA A 160 -10.64 6.56 -0.10
CA ALA A 160 -11.27 6.98 1.15
C ALA A 160 -11.48 8.49 1.23
N GLY A 161 -10.76 9.30 0.46
CA GLY A 161 -10.78 10.76 0.54
C GLY A 161 -12.17 11.39 0.45
N GLN A 162 -13.07 10.84 -0.35
CA GLN A 162 -14.46 11.33 -0.46
C GLN A 162 -15.34 10.99 0.77
N ALA A 163 -14.95 9.98 1.55
CA ALA A 163 -15.65 9.54 2.73
C ALA A 163 -15.15 10.23 4.02
N ILE A 164 -14.01 10.93 3.96
CA ILE A 164 -13.46 11.69 5.09
C ILE A 164 -14.25 12.99 5.25
N VAL A 165 -14.82 13.21 6.44
CA VAL A 165 -15.67 14.37 6.74
C VAL A 165 -14.86 15.50 7.37
N SER A 166 -13.92 15.21 8.27
CA SER A 166 -13.07 16.22 8.90
C SER A 166 -12.09 16.82 7.89
N PRO A 167 -12.10 18.15 7.68
CA PRO A 167 -11.13 18.82 6.83
C PRO A 167 -9.68 18.63 7.29
N GLU A 168 -9.46 18.54 8.60
CA GLU A 168 -8.15 18.31 9.19
C GLU A 168 -7.63 16.91 8.88
N ILE A 169 -8.49 15.89 9.01
CA ILE A 169 -8.15 14.50 8.66
C ILE A 169 -7.95 14.37 7.15
N LEU A 170 -8.76 15.04 6.34
CA LEU A 170 -8.59 15.03 4.88
C LEU A 170 -7.26 15.67 4.47
N ALA A 171 -6.90 16.80 5.07
CA ALA A 171 -5.62 17.45 4.83
C ALA A 171 -4.43 16.60 5.28
N LEU A 172 -4.59 15.88 6.39
CA LEU A 172 -3.59 14.92 6.88
C LEU A 172 -3.43 13.74 5.91
N ALA A 173 -4.52 13.07 5.53
CA ALA A 173 -4.52 11.99 4.57
C ALA A 173 -3.89 12.42 3.23
N GLY A 174 -4.17 13.65 2.78
CA GLY A 174 -3.55 14.25 1.59
C GLY A 174 -2.04 14.41 1.67
N LYS A 175 -1.47 14.61 2.87
CA LYS A 175 0.00 14.66 3.06
C LYS A 175 0.61 13.28 2.98
N ILE A 176 -0.02 12.28 3.62
CA ILE A 176 0.51 10.91 3.65
C ILE A 176 0.46 10.31 2.26
N VAL A 177 -0.68 10.38 1.56
CA VAL A 177 -0.79 9.87 0.18
C VAL A 177 0.20 10.52 -0.80
N SER A 178 0.65 11.75 -0.52
CA SER A 178 1.72 12.38 -1.31
C SER A 178 3.08 11.72 -1.11
N VAL A 179 3.36 11.21 0.10
CA VAL A 179 4.56 10.41 0.41
C VAL A 179 4.43 9.03 -0.26
N GLU A 180 3.31 8.32 -0.06
CA GLU A 180 3.01 7.03 -0.70
C GLU A 180 3.19 7.09 -2.22
N GLY A 181 2.68 8.16 -2.85
CA GLY A 181 2.84 8.36 -4.29
C GLY A 181 4.31 8.47 -4.73
N ARG A 182 5.20 9.01 -3.89
CA ARG A 182 6.64 9.04 -4.17
C ARG A 182 7.29 7.68 -3.96
N HIS A 183 6.87 6.92 -2.96
CA HIS A 183 7.33 5.54 -2.77
C HIS A 183 6.95 4.66 -3.96
N ALA A 184 5.68 4.69 -4.37
CA ALA A 184 5.18 3.99 -5.55
C ALA A 184 5.99 4.36 -6.81
N ALA A 185 6.31 5.65 -6.99
CA ALA A 185 7.12 6.12 -8.11
C ALA A 185 8.58 5.65 -8.03
N ALA A 186 9.18 5.64 -6.85
CA ALA A 186 10.55 5.17 -6.64
C ALA A 186 10.69 3.67 -6.91
N ILE A 187 9.74 2.86 -6.43
CA ILE A 187 9.72 1.42 -6.73
C ILE A 187 9.50 1.16 -8.21
N ARG A 188 8.62 1.94 -8.87
CA ARG A 188 8.39 1.83 -10.32
C ARG A 188 9.69 2.06 -11.10
N ASP A 189 10.48 3.05 -10.70
CA ASP A 189 11.76 3.39 -11.31
C ASP A 189 12.81 2.27 -11.14
N LEU A 190 12.86 1.65 -9.95
CA LEU A 190 13.70 0.48 -9.71
C LEU A 190 13.29 -0.73 -10.56
N ARG A 191 11.99 -0.95 -10.78
CA ARG A 191 11.47 -2.07 -11.57
C ARG A 191 11.63 -1.86 -13.07
N ILE A 192 11.41 -0.64 -13.55
CA ILE A 192 11.46 -0.26 -14.94
C ILE A 192 12.40 0.95 -15.08
N PRO A 193 13.72 0.72 -15.11
CA PRO A 193 14.69 1.80 -15.30
C PRO A 193 14.34 2.61 -16.56
N ARG A 194 14.40 3.94 -16.47
CA ARG A 194 13.94 4.94 -17.47
C ARG A 194 14.67 4.92 -18.84
N ASN A 195 15.01 3.76 -19.37
CA ASN A 195 15.80 3.59 -20.58
C ASN A 195 14.99 3.84 -21.88
N GLY A 196 13.87 4.59 -21.83
CA GLY A 196 13.05 4.81 -23.04
C GLY A 196 11.76 5.61 -22.94
N PHE A 197 11.33 6.11 -21.76
CA PHE A 197 10.04 6.81 -21.65
C PHE A 197 10.03 8.26 -22.14
N PHE A 198 11.19 8.84 -22.48
CA PHE A 198 11.32 10.25 -22.87
C PHE A 198 12.19 10.52 -24.10
N ALA A 199 12.57 9.51 -24.89
CA ALA A 199 13.24 9.79 -26.16
C ALA A 199 12.19 10.29 -27.18
N PRO A 200 12.21 11.55 -27.65
CA PRO A 200 11.49 11.88 -28.86
C PRO A 200 12.13 11.09 -30.00
N HIS A 201 11.33 10.26 -30.67
CA HIS A 201 11.80 9.59 -31.89
C HIS A 201 12.20 10.65 -32.94
N PRO A 202 13.32 10.47 -33.64
CA PRO A 202 13.79 11.38 -34.69
C PRO A 202 12.85 11.44 -35.90
#